data_AF-A0A1G6DME7-F1
#
_entry.id   AF-A0A1G6DME7-F1
#
_cell.length_a   1.000
_cell.length_b   1.000
_cell.length_c   1.000
_cell.angle_alpha   90.00
_cell.angle_beta   90.00
_cell.angle_gamma   90.00
#
_symmetry.space_group_name_H-M   'P 1'
#
loop_
_entity.id
_entity.type
_entity.pdbx_description
1 polymer ?
#
loop_
_entity_poly.entity_id
_entity_poly.type
_entity_poly.pdbx_seq_one_letter_code
_entity_poly.pdbx_strand_id
1 'polypeptide(L)' 'MIDFEEELKKYEPAIEVEQAEDDIKARDLTDLTDLLVNISAQNVQNNVAK' A
#
# COMPACT_ATOMS: atom_id res chain seq x y z
N MET A 1 9.50 -30.23 -8.53
CA MET A 1 10.81 -29.58 -8.37
C MET A 1 10.59 -28.12 -8.65
N ILE A 2 11.00 -27.21 -7.76
CA ILE A 2 10.81 -25.76 -7.98
C ILE A 2 11.59 -25.36 -9.22
N ASP A 3 11.00 -24.50 -10.06
CA ASP A 3 11.65 -23.97 -11.24
C ASP A 3 12.61 -22.84 -10.82
N PHE A 4 13.89 -23.18 -10.68
CA PHE A 4 14.92 -22.24 -10.23
C PHE A 4 15.07 -21.04 -11.17
N GLU A 5 14.74 -21.19 -12.44
CA GLU A 5 14.90 -20.14 -13.45
C GLU A 5 13.82 -19.06 -13.33
N GLU A 6 12.60 -19.44 -12.94
CA GLU A 6 11.52 -18.48 -12.68
C GLU A 6 11.72 -17.71 -11.36
N GLU A 7 12.24 -18.36 -10.32
CA GLU A 7 12.48 -17.72 -9.03
C GLU A 7 13.66 -16.74 -9.08
N LEU A 8 14.69 -17.03 -9.87
CA LEU A 8 15.80 -16.10 -10.12
C LEU A 8 15.37 -14.84 -10.87
N LYS A 9 14.37 -14.93 -11.75
CA LYS A 9 13.83 -13.77 -12.49
C LYS A 9 13.02 -12.82 -11.61
N LYS A 10 12.42 -13.33 -10.53
CA LYS A 10 11.68 -12.54 -9.53
C LYS A 10 12.59 -11.97 -8.44
N TYR A 11 13.88 -12.31 -8.49
CA TYR A 11 14.84 -11.90 -7.48
C TYR A 11 15.18 -10.42 -7.68
N GLU A 12 14.45 -9.57 -6.98
CA GLU A 12 14.78 -8.15 -6.86
C GLU A 12 15.75 -7.97 -5.69
N PRO A 13 16.77 -7.11 -5.86
CA PRO A 13 17.63 -6.74 -4.73
C PRO A 13 16.77 -6.20 -3.60
N ALA A 14 17.10 -6.55 -2.36
CA ALA A 14 16.43 -6.00 -1.19
C ALA A 14 16.51 -4.48 -1.27
N ILE A 15 15.37 -3.80 -1.09
CA ILE A 15 15.35 -2.35 -0.99
C ILE A 15 16.17 -1.94 0.24
N GLU A 16 17.04 -0.94 0.07
CA GLU A 16 17.80 -0.38 1.18
C GLU A 16 16.82 0.21 2.22
N VAL A 17 17.11 0.00 3.51
CA VAL A 17 16.21 0.41 4.59
C VAL A 17 15.91 1.91 4.54
N GLU A 18 16.91 2.71 4.19
CA GLU A 18 16.80 4.17 4.06
C GLU A 18 15.86 4.57 2.90
N GLN A 19 15.97 3.90 1.74
CA GLN A 19 15.09 4.14 0.59
C GLN A 19 13.64 3.74 0.90
N ALA A 20 13.44 2.62 1.59
CA ALA A 20 12.11 2.20 2.03
C ALA A 20 11.49 3.18 3.02
N GLU A 21 12.28 3.73 3.94
CA GLU A 21 11.80 4.75 4.88
C GLU A 21 11.32 6.01 4.17
N ASP A 22 12.08 6.51 3.19
CA ASP A 22 11.70 7.69 2.43
C ASP A 22 10.44 7.47 1.58
N ASP A 23 10.34 6.30 0.94
CA ASP A 23 9.16 5.92 0.15
C ASP A 23 7.91 5.73 1.02
N ILE A 24 8.07 5.23 2.25
CA ILE A 24 6.97 5.12 3.24
C ILE A 24 6.57 6.50 3.75
N LYS A 25 7.53 7.34 4.17
CA LYS A 25 7.27 8.71 4.67
C LYS A 25 6.62 9.60 3.60
N ALA A 26 7.01 9.45 2.33
CA ALA A 26 6.43 10.20 1.22
C ALA A 26 4.92 9.93 1.02
N ARG A 27 4.40 8.82 1.55
CA ARG A 27 3.00 8.40 1.38
C ARG A 27 2.06 8.89 2.49
N ASP A 28 2.58 9.55 3.53
CA ASP A 28 1.79 10.04 4.67
C ASP A 28 0.55 10.86 4.26
N LEU A 29 0.70 11.81 3.32
CA LEU A 29 -0.44 12.64 2.87
C LEU A 29 -1.48 11.81 2.10
N THR A 30 -1.04 10.81 1.35
CA THR A 30 -1.91 9.92 0.57
C THR A 30 -2.72 9.02 1.50
N ASP A 31 -2.06 8.45 2.52
CA ASP A 31 -2.72 7.59 3.51
C ASP A 31 -3.76 8.37 4.33
N LEU A 32 -3.46 9.62 4.69
CA LEU A 32 -4.42 10.50 5.36
C LEU A 32 -5.63 10.80 4.46
N THR A 33 -5.40 11.08 3.18
CA THR A 33 -6.51 11.31 2.24
C THR A 33 -7.37 10.05 2.05
N ASP A 34 -6.76 8.87 1.96
CA ASP A 34 -7.47 7.61 1.81
C ASP A 34 -8.30 7.29 3.06
N LEU A 35 -7.75 7.55 4.25
CA LEU A 35 -8.48 7.39 5.52
C LEU A 35 -9.70 8.32 5.58
N LEU A 36 -9.54 9.59 5.19
CA LEU A 36 -10.65 10.56 5.14
C LEU A 36 -11.73 10.13 4.14
N VAL A 37 -11.34 9.68 2.95
CA VAL A 37 -12.26 9.17 1.92
C VAL A 37 -13.02 7.95 2.44
N ASN A 38 -12.33 6.99 3.06
CA ASN A 38 -12.96 5.80 3.64
C ASN A 38 -13.99 6.14 4.72
N ILE A 39 -13.65 7.05 5.64
CA ILE A 39 -14.58 7.50 6.68
C ILE A 39 -15.78 8.21 6.06
N SER A 40 -15.56 9.06 5.05
CA SER A 40 -16.66 9.76 4.36
C SER A 40 -17.59 8.78 3.63
N ALA A 41 -17.02 7.78 2.95
CA ALA A 41 -17.77 6.76 2.24
C ALA A 41 -18.59 5.88 3.20
N GLN A 42 -18.02 5.48 4.34
CA GLN A 42 -18.75 4.74 5.39
C GLN A 42 -19.92 5.56 5.95
N ASN A 43 -19.72 6.85 6.22
CA ASN A 43 -20.79 7.74 6.70
C ASN A 43 -21.91 7.92 5.67
N VAL A 44 -21.57 7.97 4.38
CA VAL A 44 -22.56 8.01 3.29
C VAL A 44 -23.36 6.70 3.27
N GLN A 45 -22.70 5.54 3.28
CA GLN A 45 -23.37 4.22 3.27
C GLN A 45 -24.33 4.04 4.46
N ASN A 46 -23.97 4.51 5.66
CA ASN A 46 -24.81 4.45 6.84
C ASN A 46 -26.09 5.31 6.77
N ASN A 47 -26.10 6.35 5.93
CA ASN A 47 -27.29 7.19 5.69
C ASN A 47 -28.17 6.67 4.54
N VAL A 48 -27.65 5.85 3.62
CA VAL A 48 -28.45 5.23 2.56
C VAL A 48 -29.12 3.94 3.04
N ALA A 49 -28.58 3.28 4.08
CA ALA A 49 -29.13 2.05 4.66
C ALA A 49 -30.18 2.29 5.78
N LYS A 50 -30.53 3.55 6.08
CA LYS A 50 -31.62 3.93 6.99
C LYS A 50 -32.82 4.45 6.19
#